data_AF-A0A0K2RK14-F1
#
_entry.id   AF-A0A0K2RK14-F1
#
_cell.length_a   1.000
_cell.length_b   1.000
_cell.length_c   1.000
_cell.angle_alpha   90.00
_cell.angle_beta   90.00
_cell.angle_gamma   90.00
#
_symmetry.space_group_name_H-M   'P 1'
#
loop_
_entity.id
_entity.type
_entity.pdbx_description
1 polymer ?
#
loop_
_entity_poly.entity_id
_entity_poly.type
_entity_poly.pdbx_seq_one_letter_code
_entity_poly.pdbx_strand_id
1 'polypeptide(L)'
;MNHSIRNAWMAAVAMFALLFGAISYVQVIGAGDLNDNPWNQRAVLANYCNDRGAIIVGGKPIAESVAGDETCKYQRSYAQPELYAGITGYFSRTYGSTGLEQQLRDELAGSSDQLFLDRVSQIFLGSQPKGASVELTLDPVIQKLAYDLIPDGQRGSIVVTNPKTGAIIAMVSKPSYNPT
;
A
#
# COMPACT_ATOMS: atom_id res chain seq x y z
N MET A 1 42.59 30.66 -28.67
CA MET A 1 41.16 30.27 -28.62
C MET A 1 40.36 31.47 -28.17
N ASN A 2 39.30 31.85 -28.89
CA ASN A 2 38.53 33.07 -28.59
C ASN A 2 37.93 32.97 -27.17
N HIS A 3 38.25 33.93 -26.30
CA HIS A 3 37.88 33.90 -24.88
C HIS A 3 36.36 33.86 -24.69
N SER A 4 35.61 34.50 -25.60
CA SER A 4 34.15 34.51 -25.59
C SER A 4 33.56 33.13 -25.90
N ILE A 5 34.16 32.39 -26.85
CA ILE A 5 33.71 31.04 -27.21
C ILE A 5 33.96 30.07 -26.05
N ARG A 6 35.12 30.18 -25.38
CA ARG A 6 35.45 29.34 -24.22
C ARG A 6 34.48 29.58 -23.05
N ASN A 7 34.15 30.84 -22.75
CA ASN A 7 33.23 31.17 -21.66
C ASN A 7 31.80 30.67 -21.94
N ALA A 8 31.32 30.81 -23.17
CA ALA A 8 30.01 30.29 -23.58
C ALA A 8 29.94 28.76 -23.46
N TRP A 9 31.00 28.06 -23.90
CA TRP A 9 31.07 26.61 -23.79
C TRP A 9 31.12 26.13 -22.32
N MET A 10 31.91 26.80 -21.46
CA MET A 10 31.94 26.48 -20.03
C MET A 10 30.57 26.71 -19.36
N ALA A 11 29.86 27.78 -19.72
CA ALA A 11 28.51 28.02 -19.21
C ALA A 11 27.53 26.92 -19.65
N ALA A 12 27.60 26.48 -20.92
CA ALA A 12 26.77 25.39 -21.42
C ALA A 12 27.07 24.07 -20.71
N VAL A 13 28.35 23.70 -20.56
CA VAL A 13 28.75 22.47 -19.86
C VAL A 13 28.32 22.51 -18.39
N ALA A 14 28.47 23.64 -17.71
CA ALA A 14 28.02 23.80 -16.32
C ALA A 14 26.49 23.64 -16.21
N MET A 15 25.72 24.19 -17.15
CA MET A 15 24.26 24.00 -17.19
C MET A 15 23.88 22.53 -17.41
N PHE A 16 24.53 21.83 -18.34
CA PHE A 16 24.29 20.40 -18.55
C PHE A 16 24.65 19.59 -17.31
N ALA A 17 25.78 19.85 -16.67
CA ALA A 17 26.18 19.18 -15.44
C ALA A 17 25.16 19.38 -14.31
N LEU A 18 24.62 20.60 -14.16
CA LEU A 18 23.54 20.89 -13.20
C LEU A 18 22.26 20.11 -13.53
N LEU A 19 21.85 20.08 -14.79
CA LEU A 19 20.66 19.33 -15.22
C LEU A 19 20.84 17.82 -14.99
N PHE A 20 22.00 17.26 -15.31
CA PHE A 20 22.30 15.85 -15.05
C PHE A 20 22.31 15.55 -13.55
N GLY A 21 22.86 16.44 -12.72
CA GLY A 21 22.82 16.32 -11.27
C GLY A 21 21.38 16.32 -10.74
N ALA A 22 20.55 17.24 -11.22
CA ALA A 22 19.14 17.32 -10.83
C ALA A 22 18.34 16.08 -11.25
N ILE A 23 18.54 15.59 -12.48
CA ILE A 23 17.88 14.37 -12.97
C ILE A 23 18.34 13.16 -12.16
N SER A 24 19.64 13.02 -11.90
CA SER A 24 20.18 11.91 -11.12
C SER A 24 19.63 11.91 -9.69
N TYR A 25 19.48 13.09 -9.08
CA TYR A 25 18.85 13.22 -7.77
C TYR A 25 17.41 12.71 -7.80
N VAL A 26 16.59 13.15 -8.76
CA VAL A 26 15.19 12.72 -8.87
C VAL A 26 15.06 11.23 -9.18
N GLN A 27 15.91 10.68 -10.04
CA GLN A 27 15.81 9.28 -10.50
C GLN A 27 16.40 8.26 -9.51
N VAL A 28 17.40 8.63 -8.72
CA VAL A 28 18.08 7.70 -7.81
C VAL A 28 17.69 7.92 -6.36
N ILE A 29 17.72 9.16 -5.89
CA ILE A 29 17.48 9.49 -4.48
C ILE A 29 15.98 9.72 -4.25
N GLY A 30 15.34 10.53 -5.10
CA GLY A 30 13.92 10.89 -4.94
C GLY A 30 12.92 9.88 -5.51
N ALA A 31 13.38 8.82 -6.17
CA ALA A 31 12.48 7.87 -6.85
C ALA A 31 11.60 7.07 -5.86
N GLY A 32 12.13 6.71 -4.69
CA GLY A 32 11.38 6.03 -3.64
C GLY A 32 10.22 6.90 -3.14
N ASP A 33 10.52 8.10 -2.66
CA ASP A 33 9.51 9.05 -2.16
C ASP A 33 8.42 9.37 -3.20
N LEU A 34 8.79 9.47 -4.48
CA LEU A 34 7.83 9.68 -5.57
C LEU A 34 6.95 8.45 -5.84
N ASN A 35 7.50 7.24 -5.67
CA ASN A 35 6.75 6.01 -5.82
C ASN A 35 5.80 5.77 -4.64
N ASP A 36 6.20 6.13 -3.43
CA ASP A 36 5.44 5.97 -2.19
C ASP A 36 4.45 7.11 -1.94
N ASN A 37 4.53 8.15 -2.76
CA ASN A 37 3.60 9.27 -2.72
C ASN A 37 2.14 8.77 -2.87
N PRO A 38 1.23 9.13 -1.94
CA PRO A 38 -0.19 8.77 -2.01
C PRO A 38 -0.88 9.17 -3.33
N TRP A 39 -0.36 10.19 -4.03
CA TRP A 39 -0.90 10.66 -5.30
C TRP A 39 -0.37 9.89 -6.52
N ASN A 40 0.51 8.91 -6.34
CA ASN A 40 1.02 8.09 -7.44
C ASN A 40 0.01 6.99 -7.83
N GLN A 41 -0.95 7.36 -8.68
CA GLN A 41 -1.96 6.42 -9.18
C GLN A 41 -1.40 5.35 -10.13
N ARG A 42 -0.19 5.53 -10.70
CA ARG A 42 0.39 4.56 -11.65
C ARG A 42 0.67 3.21 -10.99
N ALA A 43 1.23 3.22 -9.79
CA ALA A 43 1.52 2.01 -9.04
C ALA A 43 0.25 1.22 -8.69
N VAL A 44 -0.82 1.94 -8.32
CA VAL A 44 -2.13 1.35 -8.04
C VAL A 44 -2.74 0.77 -9.32
N LEU A 45 -2.75 1.52 -10.42
CA LEU A 45 -3.35 1.07 -11.69
C LEU A 45 -2.65 -0.16 -12.26
N ALA A 46 -1.32 -0.24 -12.16
CA ALA A 46 -0.54 -1.38 -12.65
C ALA A 46 -0.86 -2.68 -11.90
N ASN A 47 -1.24 -2.60 -10.63
CA ASN A 47 -1.48 -3.75 -9.77
C ASN A 47 -2.95 -3.96 -9.41
N TYR A 48 -3.86 -3.11 -9.89
CA TYR A 48 -5.26 -3.10 -9.45
C TYR A 48 -5.98 -4.41 -9.74
N CYS A 49 -5.68 -5.03 -10.89
CA CYS A 49 -6.31 -6.27 -11.34
C CYS A 49 -5.48 -7.53 -11.04
N ASN A 50 -4.47 -7.44 -10.17
CA ASN A 50 -3.64 -8.58 -9.77
C ASN A 50 -4.24 -9.31 -8.55
N ASP A 51 -3.85 -10.57 -8.36
CA ASP A 51 -4.22 -11.37 -7.18
C ASP A 51 -3.43 -10.87 -5.94
N ARG A 52 -4.02 -9.88 -5.27
CA ARG A 52 -3.44 -9.20 -4.11
C ARG A 52 -3.65 -10.05 -2.86
N GLY A 53 -2.62 -10.10 -2.02
CA GLY A 53 -2.61 -10.88 -0.78
C GLY A 53 -3.76 -10.54 0.17
N ALA A 54 -4.20 -11.52 0.96
CA ALA A 54 -5.29 -11.32 1.91
C ALA A 54 -4.78 -10.68 3.21
N ILE A 55 -5.60 -9.81 3.82
CA ILE A 55 -5.40 -9.32 5.19
C ILE A 55 -6.27 -10.19 6.10
N ILE A 56 -5.66 -10.83 7.09
CA ILE A 56 -6.28 -11.87 7.91
C ILE A 56 -6.33 -11.41 9.37
N VAL A 57 -7.48 -11.65 10.02
CA VAL A 57 -7.69 -11.43 11.46
C VAL A 57 -8.27 -12.70 12.07
N GLY A 58 -7.58 -13.28 13.06
CA GLY A 58 -8.04 -14.50 13.73
C GLY A 58 -8.33 -15.65 12.76
N GLY A 59 -7.48 -15.83 11.74
CA GLY A 59 -7.62 -16.87 10.72
C GLY A 59 -8.70 -16.62 9.65
N LYS A 60 -9.38 -15.46 9.64
CA LYS A 60 -10.37 -15.11 8.60
C LYS A 60 -9.90 -13.92 7.76
N PRO A 61 -10.06 -13.95 6.43
CA PRO A 61 -9.75 -12.80 5.59
C PRO A 61 -10.76 -11.68 5.84
N ILE A 62 -10.25 -10.49 6.17
CA ILE A 62 -11.04 -9.25 6.28
C ILE A 62 -10.91 -8.39 5.02
N ALA A 63 -9.84 -8.57 4.25
CA ALA A 63 -9.68 -8.00 2.92
C ALA A 63 -9.07 -9.06 2.01
N GLU A 64 -9.69 -9.31 0.87
CA GLU A 64 -9.25 -10.34 -0.08
C GLU A 64 -9.53 -9.92 -1.53
N SER A 65 -8.77 -10.50 -2.47
CA SER A 65 -9.03 -10.33 -3.89
C SER A 65 -9.97 -11.42 -4.40
N VAL A 66 -11.18 -11.03 -4.80
CA VAL A 66 -12.18 -11.92 -5.40
C VAL A 66 -12.10 -11.86 -6.92
N ALA A 67 -12.53 -12.92 -7.61
CA ALA A 67 -12.60 -12.93 -9.06
C ALA A 67 -13.59 -11.85 -9.54
N GLY A 68 -13.12 -11.00 -10.46
CA GLY A 68 -13.90 -9.95 -11.10
C GLY A 68 -14.33 -10.32 -12.52
N ASP A 69 -14.47 -9.30 -13.36
CA ASP A 69 -14.94 -9.42 -14.74
C ASP A 69 -13.80 -9.56 -15.76
N GLU A 70 -14.14 -9.69 -17.05
CA GLU A 70 -13.17 -9.80 -18.16
C GLU A 70 -12.20 -8.61 -18.26
N THR A 71 -12.61 -7.43 -17.76
CA THR A 71 -11.77 -6.21 -17.78
C THR A 71 -10.81 -6.14 -16.60
N CYS A 72 -11.13 -6.78 -15.48
CA CYS A 72 -10.32 -6.77 -14.27
C CYS A 72 -10.52 -8.08 -13.51
N LYS A 73 -9.57 -9.00 -13.72
CA LYS A 73 -9.64 -10.38 -13.25
C LYS A 73 -9.82 -10.50 -11.72
N TYR A 74 -9.31 -9.54 -10.97
CA TYR A 74 -9.43 -9.50 -9.51
C TYR A 74 -9.93 -8.14 -9.04
N GLN A 75 -10.84 -8.16 -8.07
CA GLN A 75 -11.35 -6.97 -7.38
C GLN A 75 -11.18 -7.14 -5.87
N ARG A 76 -10.90 -6.03 -5.18
CA ARG A 76 -10.72 -6.05 -3.73
C ARG A 76 -12.07 -6.07 -3.02
N SER A 77 -12.26 -7.02 -2.12
CA SER A 77 -13.45 -7.17 -1.27
C SER A 77 -13.07 -7.02 0.19
N TYR A 78 -13.94 -6.35 0.97
CA TYR A 78 -13.75 -6.11 2.40
C TYR A 78 -14.90 -6.73 3.20
N ALA A 79 -14.58 -7.70 4.05
CA ALA A 79 -15.54 -8.28 4.97
C ALA A 79 -15.70 -7.39 6.20
N GLN A 80 -16.95 -7.16 6.64
CA GLN A 80 -17.28 -6.27 7.74
C GLN A 80 -16.63 -4.88 7.57
N PRO A 81 -16.93 -4.18 6.46
CA PRO A 81 -16.20 -2.99 6.02
C PRO A 81 -16.09 -1.94 7.12
N GLU A 82 -17.19 -1.60 7.79
CA GLU A 82 -17.19 -0.57 8.83
C GLU A 82 -16.39 -0.93 10.08
N LEU A 83 -16.22 -2.23 10.39
CA LEU A 83 -15.49 -2.67 11.57
C LEU A 83 -13.97 -2.52 11.41
N TYR A 84 -13.48 -2.68 10.18
CA TYR A 84 -12.05 -2.73 9.88
C TYR A 84 -11.53 -1.58 9.00
N ALA A 85 -12.39 -0.78 8.38
CA ALA A 85 -12.00 0.30 7.45
C ALA A 85 -10.97 1.28 8.01
N GLY A 86 -11.06 1.60 9.30
CA GLY A 86 -10.08 2.48 9.97
C GLY A 86 -8.68 1.88 10.05
N ILE A 87 -8.55 0.56 9.93
CA ILE A 87 -7.28 -0.18 9.98
C ILE A 87 -6.82 -0.54 8.56
N THR A 88 -7.67 -1.25 7.81
CA THR A 88 -7.33 -1.71 6.45
C THR A 88 -7.06 -0.53 5.53
N GLY A 89 -7.82 0.56 5.70
CA GLY A 89 -7.93 1.56 4.67
C GLY A 89 -8.80 1.06 3.52
N TYR A 90 -8.60 1.65 2.35
CA TYR A 90 -9.20 1.23 1.09
C TYR A 90 -8.13 1.03 0.02
N PHE A 91 -8.48 0.30 -1.04
CA PHE A 91 -7.68 0.14 -2.25
C PHE A 91 -8.58 0.41 -3.46
N SER A 92 -8.51 1.63 -3.97
CA SER A 92 -9.38 2.14 -5.04
C SER A 92 -8.57 2.54 -6.25
N ARG A 93 -9.08 2.20 -7.45
CA ARG A 93 -8.49 2.65 -8.72
C ARG A 93 -8.46 4.17 -8.85
N THR A 94 -9.48 4.86 -8.32
CA THR A 94 -9.64 6.31 -8.46
C THR A 94 -8.99 7.07 -7.32
N TYR A 95 -9.15 6.60 -6.08
CA TYR A 95 -8.70 7.30 -4.87
C TYR A 95 -7.36 6.81 -4.33
N GLY A 96 -6.78 5.77 -4.93
CA GLY A 96 -5.52 5.19 -4.47
C GLY A 96 -5.71 4.26 -3.27
N SER A 97 -4.69 4.15 -2.44
CA SER A 97 -4.66 3.26 -1.26
C SER A 97 -4.40 4.03 0.02
N THR A 98 -4.97 3.58 1.14
CA THR A 98 -4.72 4.17 2.48
C THR A 98 -4.55 3.08 3.54
N GLY A 99 -4.20 3.47 4.78
CA GLY A 99 -4.12 2.53 5.90
C GLY A 99 -3.10 1.41 5.65
N LEU A 100 -3.41 0.20 6.12
CA LEU A 100 -2.56 -0.97 5.88
C LEU A 100 -2.43 -1.34 4.40
N GLU A 101 -3.43 -1.06 3.57
CA GLU A 101 -3.32 -1.32 2.12
C GLU A 101 -2.20 -0.49 1.47
N GLN A 102 -1.92 0.71 1.99
CA GLN A 102 -0.80 1.52 1.53
C GLN A 102 0.53 1.10 2.20
N GLN A 103 0.52 0.88 3.51
CA GLN A 103 1.74 0.58 4.26
C GLN A 103 2.34 -0.78 3.90
N LEU A 104 1.49 -1.75 3.56
CA LEU A 104 1.89 -3.11 3.15
C LEU A 104 1.70 -3.33 1.65
N ARG A 105 1.78 -2.25 0.86
CA ARG A 105 1.47 -2.27 -0.56
C ARG A 105 2.30 -3.30 -1.29
N ASP A 106 3.59 -3.39 -0.96
CA ASP A 106 4.56 -4.18 -1.72
C ASP A 106 4.47 -5.67 -1.37
N GLU A 107 4.20 -6.02 -0.10
CA GLU A 107 3.92 -7.38 0.33
C GLU A 107 2.61 -7.87 -0.27
N LEU A 108 1.55 -7.06 -0.14
CA LEU A 108 0.22 -7.41 -0.65
C LEU A 108 0.20 -7.47 -2.19
N ALA A 109 1.00 -6.68 -2.89
CA ALA A 109 1.16 -6.76 -4.35
C ALA A 109 2.11 -7.89 -4.79
N GLY A 110 2.84 -8.51 -3.87
CA GLY A 110 3.89 -9.49 -4.20
C GLY A 110 5.14 -8.85 -4.83
N SER A 111 5.25 -7.52 -4.77
CA SER A 111 6.38 -6.74 -5.28
C SER A 111 7.54 -6.61 -4.30
N SER A 112 7.40 -6.99 -3.02
CA SER A 112 8.45 -6.84 -2.01
C SER A 112 9.74 -7.61 -2.34
N ASP A 113 10.88 -7.04 -1.95
CA ASP A 113 12.21 -7.61 -2.18
C ASP A 113 12.41 -8.96 -1.46
N GLN A 114 11.71 -9.16 -0.35
CA GLN A 114 11.70 -10.43 0.38
C GLN A 114 11.09 -11.57 -0.46
N LEU A 115 10.18 -11.24 -1.39
CA LEU A 115 9.52 -12.17 -2.29
C LEU A 115 10.24 -12.29 -3.65
N PHE A 116 11.42 -11.67 -3.82
CA PHE A 116 12.13 -11.65 -5.09
C PHE A 116 12.51 -13.06 -5.57
N LEU A 117 13.04 -13.92 -4.68
CA LEU A 117 13.39 -15.30 -5.02
C LEU A 117 12.15 -16.13 -5.36
N ASP A 118 11.06 -15.94 -4.63
CA ASP A 118 9.77 -16.59 -4.90
C ASP A 118 9.21 -16.15 -6.25
N ARG A 119 9.34 -14.88 -6.63
CA ARG A 119 8.90 -14.37 -7.93
C ARG A 119 9.71 -14.94 -9.09
N VAL A 120 11.05 -15.02 -8.95
CA VAL A 120 11.91 -15.62 -9.97
C VAL A 120 11.51 -17.08 -10.20
N SER A 121 11.31 -17.86 -9.14
CA SER A 121 10.87 -19.26 -9.27
C SER A 121 9.47 -19.39 -9.90
N GLN A 122 8.52 -18.52 -9.53
CA GLN A 122 7.16 -18.51 -10.09
C GLN A 122 7.14 -18.17 -11.59
N ILE A 123 8.00 -17.25 -12.05
CA ILE A 123 8.15 -16.93 -13.48
C ILE A 123 8.70 -18.13 -14.25
N PHE A 124 9.69 -18.85 -13.69
CA PHE A 124 10.21 -20.08 -14.29
C PHE A 124 9.18 -21.22 -14.32
N LEU A 125 8.26 -21.25 -13.34
CA LEU A 125 7.17 -22.24 -13.24
C LEU A 125 5.91 -21.84 -14.04
N GLY A 126 5.85 -20.62 -14.61
CA GLY A 126 4.69 -20.10 -15.34
C GLY A 126 3.48 -19.74 -14.45
N SER A 127 3.68 -19.61 -13.14
CA SER A 127 2.64 -19.25 -12.17
C SER A 127 2.45 -17.73 -12.12
N GLN A 128 1.20 -17.27 -12.01
CA GLN A 128 0.92 -15.84 -11.83
C GLN A 128 1.46 -15.38 -10.46
N PRO A 129 2.19 -14.25 -10.39
CA PRO A 129 2.70 -13.72 -9.13
C PRO A 129 1.54 -13.37 -8.20
N LYS A 130 1.47 -14.06 -7.06
CA LYS A 130 0.46 -13.84 -6.02
C LYS A 130 1.05 -12.98 -4.91
N GLY A 131 0.25 -12.04 -4.40
CA GLY A 131 0.60 -11.25 -3.22
C GLY A 131 0.71 -12.10 -1.95
N ALA A 132 1.55 -11.66 -1.01
CA ALA A 132 1.67 -12.30 0.30
C ALA A 132 0.49 -11.95 1.20
N SER A 133 -0.03 -12.94 1.93
CA SER A 133 -1.05 -12.70 2.95
C SER A 133 -0.42 -12.16 4.23
N VAL A 134 -1.13 -11.24 4.90
CA VAL A 134 -0.70 -10.61 6.14
C VAL A 134 -1.68 -10.97 7.24
N GLU A 135 -1.19 -11.56 8.32
CA GLU A 135 -1.97 -11.82 9.53
C GLU A 135 -1.75 -10.71 10.56
N LEU A 136 -2.85 -10.11 11.02
CA LEU A 136 -2.83 -9.06 12.03
C LEU A 136 -2.96 -9.65 13.43
N THR A 137 -2.48 -8.90 14.43
CA THR A 137 -2.57 -9.26 15.85
C THR A 137 -3.95 -9.03 16.47
N LEU A 138 -4.90 -8.57 15.68
CA LEU A 138 -6.23 -8.19 16.16
C LEU A 138 -6.99 -9.44 16.62
N ASP A 139 -7.74 -9.29 17.71
CA ASP A 139 -8.72 -10.28 18.14
C ASP A 139 -10.10 -9.85 17.61
N PRO A 140 -10.79 -10.68 16.80
CA PRO A 140 -12.07 -10.30 16.20
C PRO A 140 -13.19 -10.10 17.23
N VAL A 141 -13.12 -10.78 18.38
CA VAL A 141 -14.11 -10.64 19.45
C VAL A 141 -13.93 -9.31 20.17
N ILE A 142 -12.69 -8.97 20.52
CA ILE A 142 -12.37 -7.70 21.20
C ILE A 142 -12.57 -6.51 20.25
N GLN A 143 -12.22 -6.65 18.97
CA GLN A 143 -12.46 -5.64 17.95
C GLN A 143 -13.95 -5.29 17.85
N LYS A 144 -14.81 -6.32 17.74
CA LYS A 144 -16.26 -6.13 17.66
C LYS A 144 -16.81 -5.50 18.93
N LEU A 145 -16.40 -5.99 20.10
CA LEU A 145 -16.81 -5.40 21.37
C LEU A 145 -16.43 -3.92 21.47
N ALA A 146 -15.18 -3.57 21.11
CA ALA A 146 -14.72 -2.19 21.13
C ALA A 146 -15.53 -1.29 20.17
N TYR A 147 -15.90 -1.81 19.00
CA TYR A 147 -16.73 -1.07 18.04
C TYR A 147 -18.15 -0.81 18.57
N ASP A 148 -18.76 -1.84 19.18
CA ASP A 148 -20.12 -1.78 19.74
C ASP A 148 -20.19 -0.89 21.00
N LEU A 149 -19.08 -0.73 21.73
CA LEU A 149 -18.99 0.15 22.90
C LEU A 149 -19.07 1.65 22.56
N ILE A 150 -18.73 2.05 21.34
CA ILE A 150 -18.86 3.44 20.90
C ILE A 150 -20.30 3.64 20.39
N PRO A 151 -21.12 4.48 21.05
CA PRO A 151 -22.49 4.72 20.60
C PRO A 151 -22.56 5.31 19.19
N ASP A 152 -23.60 4.97 18.45
CA ASP A 152 -23.81 5.53 17.11
C ASP A 152 -24.04 7.04 17.17
N GLY A 153 -23.48 7.76 16.20
CA GLY A 153 -23.49 9.22 16.15
C GLY A 153 -22.49 9.91 17.08
N GLN A 154 -21.76 9.16 17.92
CA GLN A 154 -20.63 9.70 18.68
C GLN A 154 -19.31 9.56 17.92
N ARG A 155 -18.44 10.55 18.10
CA ARG A 155 -17.06 10.53 17.62
C ARG A 155 -16.16 9.98 18.72
N GLY A 156 -15.41 8.94 18.42
CA GLY A 156 -14.55 8.30 19.41
C GLY A 156 -13.63 7.26 18.79
N SER A 157 -12.61 6.88 19.54
CA SER A 157 -11.67 5.83 19.17
C SER A 157 -11.32 5.02 20.41
N ILE A 158 -11.16 3.71 20.24
CA ILE A 158 -10.73 2.80 21.29
C ILE A 158 -9.57 1.98 20.74
N VAL A 159 -8.47 1.94 21.50
CA VAL A 159 -7.29 1.12 21.19
C VAL A 159 -7.02 0.22 22.38
N VAL A 160 -6.88 -1.08 22.12
CA VAL A 160 -6.57 -2.10 23.11
C VAL A 160 -5.24 -2.73 22.73
N THR A 161 -4.28 -2.70 23.66
CA THR A 161 -2.94 -3.25 23.47
C THR A 161 -2.62 -4.32 24.49
N ASN A 162 -1.83 -5.30 24.09
CA ASN A 162 -1.21 -6.25 25.01
C ASN A 162 0.06 -5.61 25.61
N PRO A 163 0.10 -5.31 26.92
CA PRO A 163 1.26 -4.63 27.51
C PRO A 163 2.52 -5.51 27.57
N LYS A 164 2.38 -6.84 27.47
CA LYS A 164 3.53 -7.76 27.53
C LYS A 164 4.22 -7.89 26.18
N THR A 165 3.48 -7.84 25.07
CA THR A 165 4.00 -8.07 23.72
C THR A 165 4.05 -6.80 22.87
N GLY A 166 3.34 -5.74 23.27
CA GLY A 166 3.13 -4.53 22.47
C GLY A 166 2.11 -4.70 21.33
N ALA A 167 1.52 -5.89 21.17
CA ALA A 167 0.57 -6.17 20.10
C ALA A 167 -0.72 -5.35 20.27
N ILE A 168 -1.22 -4.77 19.17
CA ILE A 168 -2.54 -4.14 19.12
C ILE A 168 -3.58 -5.24 18.95
N ILE A 169 -4.47 -5.38 19.92
CA ILE A 169 -5.51 -6.41 19.94
C ILE A 169 -6.82 -5.88 19.35
N ALA A 170 -7.10 -4.59 19.53
CA ALA A 170 -8.22 -3.92 18.89
C ALA A 170 -7.91 -2.45 18.61
N MET A 171 -8.42 -1.93 17.51
CA MET A 171 -8.30 -0.52 17.14
C MET A 171 -9.55 -0.12 16.34
N VAL A 172 -10.39 0.71 16.93
CA VAL A 172 -11.65 1.14 16.32
C VAL A 172 -11.75 2.65 16.34
N SER A 173 -12.48 3.20 15.36
CA SER A 173 -12.79 4.62 15.25
C SER A 173 -14.22 4.77 14.70
N LYS A 174 -15.02 5.64 15.30
CA LYS A 174 -16.31 6.08 14.76
C LYS A 174 -16.30 7.61 14.54
N PRO A 175 -16.89 8.12 13.44
CA PRO A 175 -17.57 7.37 12.39
C PRO A 175 -16.60 6.55 11.53
N SER A 176 -17.06 5.40 11.06
CA SER A 176 -16.35 4.57 10.10
C SER A 176 -16.87 4.82 8.68
N TYR A 177 -16.36 4.10 7.71
CA TYR A 177 -16.77 4.17 6.30
C TYR A 177 -16.74 2.79 5.65
N ASN A 178 -17.32 2.68 4.46
CA ASN A 178 -17.19 1.49 3.63
C ASN A 178 -16.05 1.70 2.61
N PRO A 179 -14.98 0.87 2.64
CA PRO A 179 -13.85 0.96 1.72
C PRO A 179 -14.11 0.34 0.33
N THR A 180 -15.28 -0.27 0.12
CA THR A 180 -15.72 -0.83 -1.17
C THR A 180 -16.33 0.24 -2.06
#